data_AF-A0A372IVL8-F1
#
_entry.id   AF-A0A372IVL8-F1
#
_cell.length_a   1.000
_cell.length_b   1.000
_cell.length_c   1.000
_cell.angle_alpha   90.00
_cell.angle_beta   90.00
_cell.angle_gamma   90.00
#
_symmetry.space_group_name_H-M   'P 1'
#
loop_
_entity.id
_entity.type
_entity.pdbx_description
1 polymer ?
#
loop_
_entity_poly.entity_id
_entity_poly.type
_entity_poly.pdbx_seq_one_letter_code
_entity_poly.pdbx_strand_id
1 'polypeptide(L)'
;MMAIETINVGWEFTARDEATGDVPKNLTEEGHALMQALLSIEAANPAVKDSAVSIDTGEGLVTFELSATGAGLLGAIEVALSAIRSAIHTVGGATHDFPTAPEMMDGISFRAGHFEAEPV
;
A
#
# COMPACT_ATOMS: atom_id res chain seq x y z
N MET A 1 -3.16 26.46 -12.00
CA MET A 1 -3.62 25.89 -10.70
C MET A 1 -3.73 24.40 -10.93
N MET A 2 -2.91 23.57 -10.28
CA MET A 2 -3.07 22.10 -10.39
C MET A 2 -4.28 21.69 -9.55
N ALA A 3 -5.10 20.78 -10.07
CA ALA A 3 -6.24 20.23 -9.34
C ALA A 3 -5.74 19.41 -8.14
N ILE A 4 -6.46 19.46 -7.03
CA ILE A 4 -6.25 18.53 -5.93
C ILE A 4 -7.14 17.32 -6.18
N GLU A 5 -6.56 16.14 -6.11
CA GLU A 5 -7.28 14.88 -6.30
C GLU A 5 -7.09 13.99 -5.08
N THR A 6 -8.15 13.26 -4.74
CA THR A 6 -8.13 12.21 -3.73
C THR A 6 -8.44 10.90 -4.43
N ILE A 7 -7.62 9.88 -4.17
CA ILE A 7 -7.78 8.54 -4.68
C ILE A 7 -7.87 7.55 -3.52
N ASN A 8 -8.49 6.39 -3.77
CA ASN A 8 -8.36 5.23 -2.90
C ASN A 8 -7.40 4.26 -3.59
N VAL A 9 -6.43 3.75 -2.84
CA VAL A 9 -5.43 2.81 -3.33
C VAL A 9 -5.58 1.53 -2.55
N GLY A 10 -5.82 0.42 -3.26
CA GLY A 10 -5.59 -0.93 -2.79
C GLY A 10 -4.26 -1.42 -3.36
N TRP A 11 -3.37 -1.92 -2.52
CA TRP A 11 -2.06 -2.44 -2.94
C TRP A 11 -1.80 -3.81 -2.32
N GLU A 12 -1.52 -4.79 -3.18
CA GLU A 12 -1.34 -6.17 -2.76
C GLU A 12 0.10 -6.62 -3.01
N PHE A 13 0.64 -7.39 -2.08
CA PHE A 13 1.85 -8.17 -2.33
C PHE A 13 1.81 -9.51 -1.62
N THR A 14 2.62 -10.41 -2.13
CA THR A 14 2.77 -11.75 -1.60
C THR A 14 4.00 -11.82 -0.70
N ALA A 15 3.79 -12.04 0.59
CA ALA A 15 4.85 -12.25 1.58
C ALA A 15 5.38 -13.69 1.50
N ARG A 16 6.71 -13.82 1.41
CA ARG A 16 7.42 -15.10 1.33
C ARG A 16 8.67 -15.04 2.20
N ASP A 17 8.94 -16.13 2.90
CA ASP A 17 10.22 -16.33 3.59
C ASP A 17 11.33 -16.48 2.53
N GLU A 18 12.40 -15.70 2.63
CA GLU A 18 13.47 -15.71 1.63
C GLU A 18 14.22 -17.06 1.60
N ALA A 19 14.33 -17.74 2.73
CA ALA A 19 15.07 -18.99 2.83
C ALA A 19 14.25 -20.21 2.37
N THR A 20 12.95 -20.24 2.67
CA THR A 20 12.09 -21.40 2.35
C THR A 20 11.13 -21.18 1.19
N GLY A 21 10.80 -19.93 0.87
CA GLY A 21 9.75 -19.59 -0.08
C GLY A 21 8.33 -19.86 0.42
N ASP A 22 8.15 -20.20 1.70
CA ASP A 22 6.84 -20.42 2.31
C ASP A 22 6.24 -19.10 2.82
N VAL A 23 4.97 -19.13 3.24
CA VAL A 23 4.35 -18.01 3.96
C VAL A 23 5.07 -17.80 5.31
N PRO A 24 5.48 -16.57 5.67
CA PRO A 24 6.10 -16.30 6.96
C PRO A 24 5.19 -16.69 8.14
N LYS A 25 5.75 -17.41 9.12
CA LYS A 25 4.97 -17.90 10.27
C LYS A 25 4.43 -16.78 11.17
N ASN A 26 5.09 -15.64 11.16
CA ASN A 26 4.77 -14.44 11.93
C ASN A 26 4.00 -13.39 11.10
N LEU A 27 3.49 -13.75 9.91
CA LEU A 27 2.83 -12.80 9.01
C LEU A 27 1.69 -12.02 9.67
N THR A 28 0.92 -12.65 10.56
CA THR A 28 -0.14 -11.96 11.32
C THR A 28 0.41 -10.87 12.25
N GLU A 29 1.53 -11.13 12.92
CA GLU A 29 2.18 -10.18 13.82
C GLU A 29 2.80 -9.03 13.02
N GLU A 30 3.43 -9.35 11.88
CA GLU A 30 3.99 -8.35 10.96
C GLU A 30 2.90 -7.46 10.37
N GLY A 31 1.76 -8.01 9.93
CA GLY A 31 0.68 -7.18 9.40
C GLY A 31 -0.02 -6.34 10.47
N HIS A 32 -0.06 -6.79 11.74
CA HIS A 32 -0.46 -5.91 12.83
C HIS A 32 0.52 -4.73 12.99
N ALA A 33 1.83 -4.99 12.92
CA ALA A 33 2.85 -3.94 12.97
C ALA A 33 2.73 -2.97 11.77
N LEU A 34 2.44 -3.48 10.56
CA LEU A 34 2.20 -2.69 9.36
C LEU A 34 0.98 -1.78 9.54
N MET A 35 -0.12 -2.31 10.07
CA MET A 35 -1.31 -1.52 10.38
C MET A 35 -1.00 -0.38 11.35
N GLN A 36 -0.26 -0.66 12.43
CA GLN A 36 0.13 0.39 13.39
C GLN A 36 1.05 1.45 12.77
N ALA A 37 1.97 1.02 11.89
CA ALA A 37 2.84 1.95 11.18
C ALA A 37 2.04 2.85 10.21
N LEU A 38 1.09 2.28 9.47
CA LEU A 38 0.26 3.04 8.53
C LEU A 38 -0.68 4.02 9.26
N LEU A 39 -1.30 3.60 10.37
CA LEU A 39 -2.08 4.50 11.23
C LEU A 39 -1.23 5.64 11.82
N SER A 40 0.03 5.36 12.18
CA SER A 40 0.96 6.40 12.65
C SER A 40 1.28 7.42 11.55
N ILE A 41 1.39 6.97 10.31
CA ILE A 41 1.56 7.83 9.14
C ILE A 41 0.31 8.67 8.89
N GLU A 42 -0.89 8.07 8.93
CA GLU A 42 -2.16 8.80 8.80
C GLU A 42 -2.33 9.89 9.87
N ALA A 43 -1.92 9.61 11.11
CA ALA A 43 -1.95 10.59 12.18
C ALA A 43 -0.99 11.76 11.94
N ALA A 44 0.16 11.51 11.30
CA ALA A 44 1.19 12.50 11.02
C ALA A 44 0.99 13.25 9.68
N ASN A 45 0.31 12.62 8.71
CA ASN A 45 0.14 13.14 7.36
C ASN A 45 -1.36 13.29 7.01
N PRO A 46 -1.91 14.52 7.00
CA PRO A 46 -3.33 14.73 6.71
C PRO A 46 -3.73 14.37 5.27
N ALA A 47 -2.77 14.18 4.36
CA ALA A 47 -3.00 13.73 3.00
C ALA A 47 -3.25 12.21 2.89
N VAL A 48 -3.10 11.46 3.98
CA VAL A 48 -3.39 10.02 4.07
C VAL A 48 -4.58 9.83 5.01
N LYS A 49 -5.55 9.01 4.62
CA LYS A 49 -6.76 8.69 5.39
C LYS A 49 -7.20 7.25 5.16
N ASP A 50 -8.05 6.77 6.07
CA ASP A 50 -8.77 5.49 5.92
C ASP A 50 -7.81 4.31 5.72
N SER A 51 -6.73 4.29 6.49
CA SER A 51 -5.69 3.28 6.38
C SER A 51 -6.19 1.93 6.90
N ALA A 52 -6.00 0.88 6.11
CA ALA A 52 -6.25 -0.50 6.50
C ALA A 52 -5.14 -1.43 5.96
N VAL A 53 -4.93 -2.53 6.69
CA VAL A 53 -4.09 -3.65 6.25
C VAL A 53 -4.88 -4.93 6.50
N SER A 54 -5.02 -5.75 5.46
CA SER A 54 -5.60 -7.09 5.54
C SER A 54 -4.57 -8.14 5.11
N ILE A 55 -4.77 -9.37 5.58
CA ILE A 55 -3.80 -10.47 5.40
C ILE A 55 -4.57 -11.76 5.12
N ASP A 56 -4.17 -12.48 4.08
CA ASP A 56 -4.48 -13.89 3.88
C ASP A 56 -3.24 -14.73 4.23
N THR A 57 -3.26 -15.43 5.37
CA THR A 57 -2.14 -16.29 5.80
C THR A 57 -2.05 -17.61 5.06
N GLY A 58 -3.11 -18.03 4.34
CA GLY A 58 -3.11 -19.21 3.50
C GLY A 58 -2.32 -18.97 2.22
N GLU A 59 -2.51 -17.80 1.60
CA GLU A 59 -1.83 -17.42 0.36
C GLU A 59 -0.60 -16.53 0.60
N GLY A 60 -0.42 -16.03 1.82
CA GLY A 60 0.59 -15.05 2.19
C GLY A 60 0.34 -13.68 1.56
N LEU A 61 -0.90 -13.35 1.23
CA LEU A 61 -1.28 -12.08 0.61
C LEU A 61 -1.39 -11.00 1.70
N VAL A 62 -0.82 -9.83 1.44
CA VAL A 62 -0.96 -8.64 2.28
C VAL A 62 -1.52 -7.51 1.43
N THR A 63 -2.65 -6.95 1.84
CA THR A 63 -3.32 -5.88 1.12
C THR A 63 -3.34 -4.61 1.97
N PHE A 64 -2.87 -3.51 1.41
CA PHE A 64 -2.91 -2.17 1.97
C PHE A 64 -4.04 -1.40 1.32
N GLU A 65 -4.85 -0.73 2.12
CA GLU A 65 -5.88 0.18 1.62
C GLU A 65 -5.70 1.53 2.29
N LEU A 66 -5.73 2.61 1.50
CA LEU A 66 -5.74 3.98 2.01
C LEU A 66 -6.29 4.96 0.98
N SER A 67 -6.87 6.05 1.48
CA SER A 67 -7.09 7.25 0.69
C SER A 67 -5.87 8.15 0.71
N ALA A 68 -5.48 8.68 -0.44
CA ALA A 68 -4.39 9.64 -0.57
C ALA A 68 -4.81 10.87 -1.36
N THR A 69 -4.40 12.06 -0.90
CA THR A 69 -4.66 13.35 -1.55
C THR A 69 -3.37 13.97 -2.06
N GLY A 70 -3.36 14.45 -3.31
CA GLY A 70 -2.19 15.07 -3.91
C GLY A 70 -2.50 16.09 -5.00
N ALA A 71 -1.44 16.69 -5.55
CA ALA A 71 -1.54 17.62 -6.68
C ALA A 71 -1.75 16.82 -8.00
N GLY A 72 -3.02 16.52 -8.29
CA GLY A 72 -3.44 15.64 -9.37
C GLY A 72 -3.21 14.16 -9.05
N LEU A 73 -3.65 13.30 -9.98
CA LEU A 73 -3.60 11.85 -9.84
C LEU A 73 -2.22 11.33 -9.49
N LEU A 74 -1.21 11.73 -10.27
CA LEU A 74 0.18 11.28 -10.06
C LEU A 74 0.67 11.65 -8.66
N GLY A 75 0.42 12.88 -8.21
CA GLY A 75 0.81 13.32 -6.86
C GLY A 75 0.08 12.55 -5.76
N ALA A 76 -1.19 12.19 -5.97
CA ALA A 76 -1.94 11.37 -5.01
C ALA A 76 -1.40 9.93 -4.94
N ILE A 77 -1.00 9.35 -6.08
CA ILE A 77 -0.33 8.04 -6.15
C ILE A 77 1.03 8.10 -5.44
N GLU A 78 1.83 9.14 -5.66
CA GLU A 78 3.12 9.33 -4.98
C GLU A 78 2.96 9.38 -3.46
N VAL A 79 1.94 10.09 -2.97
CA VAL A 79 1.62 10.12 -1.53
C VAL A 79 1.28 8.73 -1.01
N ALA A 80 0.41 7.99 -1.71
CA ALA A 80 0.01 6.64 -1.29
C ALA A 80 1.19 5.67 -1.23
N LEU A 81 1.99 5.59 -2.31
CA LEU A 81 3.16 4.72 -2.38
C LEU A 81 4.20 5.09 -1.32
N SER A 82 4.41 6.39 -1.09
CA SER A 82 5.33 6.84 -0.05
C SER A 82 4.87 6.44 1.35
N ALA A 83 3.55 6.46 1.62
CA ALA A 83 2.99 6.01 2.89
C ALA A 83 3.20 4.50 3.09
N ILE A 84 2.83 3.68 2.09
CA ILE A 84 2.99 2.21 2.16
C ILE A 84 4.47 1.84 2.35
N ARG A 85 5.36 2.41 1.53
CA ARG A 85 6.80 2.16 1.64
C ARG A 85 7.36 2.55 3.01
N SER A 86 6.90 3.68 3.56
CA SER A 86 7.33 4.11 4.90
C SER A 86 6.84 3.16 5.99
N ALA A 87 5.61 2.63 5.87
CA ALA A 87 5.09 1.63 6.79
C ALA A 87 5.93 0.34 6.75
N ILE A 88 6.24 -0.16 5.56
CA ILE A 88 7.09 -1.34 5.35
C ILE A 88 8.48 -1.14 5.98
N HIS A 89 9.13 -0.01 5.72
CA HIS A 89 10.43 0.29 6.32
C HIS A 89 10.38 0.43 7.85
N THR A 90 9.28 0.95 8.39
CA THR A 90 9.10 1.12 9.84
C THR A 90 9.08 -0.22 10.57
N VAL A 91 8.56 -1.27 9.93
CA VAL A 91 8.55 -2.63 10.49
C VAL A 91 9.80 -3.44 10.12
N GLY A 92 10.78 -2.82 9.46
CA GLY A 92 12.04 -3.45 9.07
C GLY A 92 12.02 -4.18 7.72
N GLY A 93 10.94 -4.07 6.94
CA GLY A 93 10.88 -4.60 5.59
C GLY A 93 11.70 -3.76 4.59
N ALA A 94 11.91 -4.31 3.40
CA ALA A 94 12.61 -3.64 2.30
C ALA A 94 11.70 -3.53 1.08
N THR A 95 11.92 -2.50 0.25
CA THR A 95 11.07 -2.22 -0.91
C THR A 95 11.93 -2.05 -2.18
N HIS A 96 12.80 -3.02 -2.48
CA HIS A 96 13.76 -2.93 -3.59
C HIS A 96 13.05 -2.81 -4.96
N ASP A 97 11.99 -3.60 -5.16
CA ASP A 97 11.22 -3.66 -6.41
C ASP A 97 9.88 -2.92 -6.31
N PHE A 98 9.78 -1.94 -5.42
CA PHE A 98 8.54 -1.17 -5.23
C PHE A 98 8.33 -0.24 -6.42
N PRO A 99 7.13 -0.20 -7.02
CA PRO A 99 6.90 0.60 -8.20
C PRO A 99 6.97 2.09 -7.87
N THR A 100 7.35 2.85 -8.88
CA THR A 100 7.20 4.31 -8.91
C THR A 100 5.79 4.68 -9.35
N ALA A 101 5.38 5.91 -9.02
CA ALA A 101 4.05 6.38 -9.39
C ALA A 101 3.77 6.39 -10.91
N PRO A 102 4.76 6.70 -11.79
CA PRO A 102 4.59 6.49 -13.23
C PRO A 102 4.37 5.03 -13.64
N GLU A 103 5.14 4.09 -13.09
CA GLU A 103 5.00 2.65 -13.39
C GLU A 103 3.62 2.13 -12.98
N MET A 104 3.07 2.67 -11.87
CA MET A 104 1.71 2.39 -11.46
C MET A 104 0.68 2.87 -12.49
N MET A 105 0.81 4.09 -13.01
CA MET A 105 -0.15 4.63 -13.98
C MET A 105 -0.25 3.82 -15.27
N ASP A 106 0.83 3.15 -15.68
CA ASP A 106 0.84 2.29 -16.87
C ASP A 106 0.03 0.99 -16.67
N GLY A 107 -0.25 0.61 -15.42
CA GLY A 107 -1.05 -0.57 -15.05
C GLY A 107 -2.44 -0.28 -14.48
N ILE A 108 -2.82 0.99 -14.29
CA ILE A 108 -4.12 1.35 -13.69
C ILE A 108 -5.26 1.22 -14.71
N SER A 109 -6.23 0.35 -14.43
CA SER A 109 -7.55 0.42 -15.08
C SER A 109 -8.51 1.28 -14.24
N PHE A 110 -9.05 2.34 -14.84
CA PHE A 110 -10.01 3.23 -14.17
C PHE A 110 -11.42 2.67 -14.31
N ARG A 111 -12.04 2.21 -13.22
CA ARG A 111 -13.50 2.03 -13.13
C ARG A 111 -14.07 3.10 -12.21
N ALA A 112 -14.93 3.95 -12.76
CA ALA A 112 -15.63 4.96 -11.98
C ALA A 112 -16.52 4.29 -10.91
N GLY A 113 -16.22 4.54 -9.64
CA GLY A 113 -17.11 4.27 -8.50
C GLY A 113 -16.82 3.04 -7.64
N HIS A 114 -15.84 2.20 -7.97
CA HIS A 114 -15.40 1.08 -7.14
C HIS A 114 -14.04 0.59 -7.65
N PHE A 115 -13.05 0.47 -6.76
CA PHE A 115 -11.74 -0.11 -7.10
C PHE A 115 -11.79 -1.61 -6.79
N GLU A 116 -11.63 -2.44 -7.82
CA GLU A 116 -11.17 -3.83 -7.68
C GLU A 116 -9.80 -3.88 -8.37
N ALA A 117 -8.76 -4.24 -7.62
CA ALA A 117 -7.49 -4.64 -8.19
C ALA A 117 -7.64 -6.10 -8.66
N GLU A 118 -7.21 -6.42 -9.87
CA GLU A 118 -6.95 -7.81 -10.23
C GLU A 118 -5.51 -8.13 -9.81
N PRO A 119 -5.30 -9.10 -8.90
CA PRO A 119 -3.96 -9.57 -8.58
C PRO A 119 -3.43 -10.45 -9.72
N VAL A 120 -2.09 -10.46 -9.83
CA VAL A 120 -1.34 -11.40 -10.67
C VAL A 120 -1.41 -12.81 -10.08
#